data_AF-A0A4S2UZM1-F1
#
_entry.id   AF-A0A4S2UZM1-F1
#
_cell.length_a   1.000
_cell.length_b   1.000
_cell.length_c   1.000
_cell.angle_alpha   90.00
_cell.angle_beta   90.00
_cell.angle_gamma   90.00
#
_symmetry.space_group_name_H-M   'P 1'
#
loop_
_entity.id
_entity.type
_entity.pdbx_description
1 polymer ?
#
loop_
_entity_poly.entity_id
_entity_poly.type
_entity_poly.pdbx_seq_one_letter_code
_entity_poly.pdbx_strand_id
1 'polypeptide(L)' 'MAAIVYFRKISETEELVEYAFGDDPDAFERRLTVDKGSCTSTVQDAQVDYAFLKASRKLNALHTQRGVWPERGMSVS' A
#
# COMPACT_ATOMS: atom_id res chain seq x y z
N MET A 1 16.07 9.37 -4.68
CA MET A 1 16.55 7.97 -4.67
C MET A 1 15.42 7.08 -5.16
N ALA A 2 15.68 6.29 -6.20
CA ALA A 2 14.70 5.36 -6.78
C ALA A 2 14.62 4.09 -5.91
N ALA A 3 13.88 4.16 -4.80
CA ALA A 3 13.63 3.00 -3.95
C ALA A 3 12.38 2.27 -4.47
N ILE A 4 12.51 1.02 -4.89
CA ILE A 4 11.35 0.19 -5.23
C ILE A 4 10.60 -0.11 -3.92
N VAL A 5 9.28 -0.01 -3.95
CA VAL A 5 8.44 -0.42 -2.81
C VAL A 5 7.49 -1.49 -3.29
N TYR A 6 7.61 -2.68 -2.71
CA TYR A 6 6.72 -3.80 -2.92
C TYR A 6 5.54 -3.71 -1.95
N PHE A 7 4.40 -4.25 -2.35
CA PHE A 7 3.26 -4.40 -1.47
C PHE A 7 2.46 -5.65 -1.80
N ARG A 8 1.79 -6.19 -0.79
CA ARG A 8 0.90 -7.35 -0.88
C ARG A 8 -0.30 -7.16 0.04
N LYS A 9 -1.49 -7.46 -0.46
CA LYS A 9 -2.73 -7.44 0.30
C LYS A 9 -2.71 -8.55 1.36
N ILE A 10 -3.14 -8.19 2.57
CA ILE A 10 -3.25 -9.10 3.72
C ILE A 10 -4.71 -9.46 3.93
N SER A 11 -5.56 -8.45 3.98
CA SER A 11 -6.98 -8.60 4.24
C SER A 11 -7.75 -7.48 3.56
N GLU A 12 -9.01 -7.74 3.24
CA GLU A 12 -9.93 -6.76 2.67
C GLU A 12 -11.31 -6.97 3.29
N THR A 13 -11.86 -5.89 3.86
CA THR A 13 -13.25 -5.81 4.33
C THR A 13 -14.04 -4.90 3.39
N GLU A 14 -15.31 -4.65 3.68
CA GLU A 14 -16.12 -3.72 2.89
C GLU A 14 -15.56 -2.28 2.92
N GLU A 15 -15.04 -1.85 4.07
CA GLU A 15 -14.61 -0.46 4.29
C GLU A 15 -13.10 -0.27 4.19
N LEU A 16 -12.32 -1.30 4.50
CA LEU A 16 -10.88 -1.21 4.68
C LEU A 16 -10.14 -2.26 3.85
N VAL A 17 -8.91 -1.94 3.47
CA VAL A 17 -7.97 -2.92 2.90
C VAL A 17 -6.61 -2.78 3.56
N GLU A 18 -6.04 -3.90 3.99
CA GLU A 18 -4.76 -3.95 4.67
C GLU A 18 -3.68 -4.49 3.71
N TYR A 19 -2.53 -3.82 3.73
CA TYR A 19 -1.36 -4.16 2.93
C TYR A 19 -0.12 -4.30 3.78
N ALA A 20 0.69 -5.31 3.47
CA ALA A 20 2.09 -5.36 3.85
C ALA A 20 2.90 -4.62 2.78
N PHE A 21 3.93 -3.87 3.16
CA PHE A 21 4.81 -3.18 2.23
C PHE A 21 6.25 -3.10 2.74
N GLY A 22 7.20 -2.94 1.82
CA GLY A 22 8.64 -2.96 2.10
C GLY A 22 9.46 -2.77 0.84
N ASP A 23 10.78 -2.72 0.98
CA ASP A 23 11.76 -2.73 -0.11
C ASP A 23 12.15 -4.14 -0.57
N ASP A 24 11.91 -5.15 0.28
CA ASP A 24 12.05 -6.57 -0.03
C ASP A 24 10.66 -7.23 -0.29
N PRO A 25 10.45 -7.89 -1.45
CA PRO A 25 9.21 -8.61 -1.74
C PRO A 25 9.00 -9.89 -0.91
N ASP A 26 10.05 -10.45 -0.32
CA ASP A 26 10.00 -11.67 0.51
C ASP A 26 9.92 -11.33 2.02
N ALA A 27 10.30 -10.11 2.40
CA ALA A 27 10.28 -9.62 3.78
C ALA A 27 9.53 -8.28 3.91
N PHE A 28 8.20 -8.36 4.02
CA PHE A 28 7.39 -7.18 4.33
C PHE A 28 7.42 -6.87 5.83
N GLU A 29 8.15 -5.83 6.21
CA GLU A 29 8.31 -5.46 7.62
C GLU A 29 7.17 -4.56 8.15
N ARG A 30 6.42 -3.91 7.24
CA ARG A 30 5.50 -2.84 7.60
C ARG A 30 4.11 -3.04 7.04
N ARG A 31 3.12 -2.43 7.71
CA ARG A 31 1.71 -2.55 7.36
C ARG A 31 1.04 -1.19 7.25
N LEU A 32 0.16 -1.08 6.26
CA LEU A 32 -0.73 0.06 6.09
C LEU A 32 -2.16 -0.42 5.87
N THR A 33 -3.10 0.41 6.29
CA THR A 33 -4.53 0.23 6.05
C THR A 33 -5.02 1.38 5.20
N VAL A 34 -5.76 1.07 4.14
CA VAL A 34 -6.43 2.05 3.30
C VAL A 34 -7.92 2.03 3.58
N ASP A 35 -8.46 3.20 3.91
CA ASP A 35 -9.89 3.45 3.97
C ASP A 35 -10.43 3.65 2.56
N LYS A 36 -11.38 2.81 2.15
CA LYS A 36 -11.88 2.79 0.77
C LYS A 36 -12.79 3.98 0.45
N GLY A 37 -13.52 4.51 1.45
CA GLY A 37 -14.43 5.63 1.26
C GLY A 37 -13.70 6.96 1.04
N SER A 38 -12.62 7.17 1.78
CA SER A 38 -11.80 8.38 1.74
C SER A 38 -10.52 8.25 0.91
N CYS A 39 -10.17 7.04 0.48
CA CYS A 39 -8.88 6.71 -0.14
C CYS A 39 -7.67 7.14 0.71
N THR A 40 -7.86 7.22 2.03
CA THR A 40 -6.81 7.63 2.98
C THR A 40 -6.07 6.41 3.51
N SER A 41 -4.75 6.44 3.45
CA SER A 41 -3.92 5.38 4.04
C SER A 41 -3.41 5.79 5.41
N THR A 42 -3.29 4.82 6.30
CA THR A 42 -2.68 4.95 7.63
C THR A 42 -1.66 3.84 7.84
N VAL A 43 -0.55 4.13 8.51
CA VAL A 43 0.46 3.13 8.90
C VAL A 43 0.20 2.64 10.31
N GLN A 44 0.49 1.36 10.58
CA GLN A 44 0.32 0.79 11.92
C GLN A 44 1.44 1.20 12.90
N ASP A 45 2.61 1.56 12.39
CA ASP A 45 3.79 1.94 13.19
C ASP A 45 3.92 3.46 13.42
N ALA A 46 2.92 4.25 13.02
CA ALA A 46 2.93 5.72 13.06
C ALA A 46 4.07 6.41 12.26
N GLN A 47 4.89 5.66 11.51
CA GLN A 47 6.00 6.19 10.75
C GLN A 47 5.57 6.57 9.32
N VAL A 48 5.28 7.85 9.11
CA VAL A 48 4.96 8.40 7.79
C VAL A 48 6.27 8.74 7.06
N ASP A 49 6.75 7.82 6.23
CA ASP A 49 7.95 8.02 5.42
C ASP A 49 7.69 7.90 3.92
N TYR A 50 8.75 8.05 3.13
CA TYR A 50 8.64 8.03 1.68
C TYR A 50 8.15 6.68 1.14
N ALA A 51 8.52 5.57 1.76
CA ALA A 51 8.08 4.23 1.35
C ALA A 51 6.56 4.09 1.51
N PHE A 52 6.03 4.52 2.67
CA PHE A 52 4.60 4.56 2.92
C PHE A 52 3.87 5.46 1.90
N LEU A 53 4.32 6.70 1.72
CA LEU A 53 3.69 7.65 0.80
C LEU A 53 3.67 7.10 -0.63
N LYS A 54 4.74 6.41 -1.04
CA LYS A 54 4.88 5.82 -2.37
C LYS A 54 3.98 4.59 -2.55
N ALA A 55 3.89 3.71 -1.56
CA ALA A 55 2.95 2.59 -1.56
C ALA A 55 1.50 3.07 -1.62
N SER A 56 1.12 3.99 -0.72
CA SER A 56 -0.23 4.56 -0.65
C SER A 56 -0.67 5.18 -1.98
N ARG A 57 0.17 6.03 -2.59
CA ARG A 57 -0.17 6.67 -3.87
C ARG A 57 -0.33 5.65 -4.99
N LYS A 58 0.52 4.61 -5.02
CA LYS A 58 0.45 3.57 -6.03
C LYS A 58 -0.81 2.72 -5.88
N LEU A 59 -1.20 2.37 -4.66
CA LEU A 59 -2.42 1.63 -4.37
C LEU A 59 -3.65 2.39 -4.84
N ASN A 60 -3.78 3.66 -4.47
CA ASN A 60 -4.87 4.52 -4.91
C ASN A 60 -4.91 4.63 -6.45
N ALA A 61 -3.78 4.85 -7.10
CA ALA A 61 -3.73 4.92 -8.56
C ALA A 61 -4.15 3.61 -9.25
N LEU A 62 -3.73 2.45 -8.71
CA LEU A 62 -4.13 1.14 -9.24
C LEU A 62 -5.62 0.89 -9.03
N HIS A 63 -6.16 1.28 -7.86
CA HIS A 63 -7.58 1.19 -7.60
C HIS A 63 -8.39 2.06 -8.58
N THR A 64 -7.99 3.32 -8.78
CA THR A 64 -8.63 4.23 -9.76
C THR A 64 -8.60 3.65 -11.18
N GLN A 65 -7.50 3.00 -11.58
CA GLN A 65 -7.37 2.44 -12.93
C GLN A 65 -8.17 1.15 -13.16
N ARG A 66 -8.30 0.31 -12.12
CA ARG A 66 -8.83 -1.06 -12.26
C ARG A 66 -10.20 -1.25 -11.61
N GLY A 67 -10.66 -0.31 -10.80
CA GLY A 67 -11.88 -0.43 -10.00
C GLY A 67 -11.78 -1.43 -8.84
N VAL A 68 -10.63 -2.09 -8.67
CA VAL A 68 -10.38 -3.12 -7.64
C VAL A 68 -9.06 -2.89 -6.94
N TRP A 69 -8.99 -3.26 -5.66
CA TRP A 69 -7.75 -3.19 -4.87
C TRP A 69 -6.79 -4.30 -5.30
N PRO A 70 -5.53 -3.99 -5.64
CA PRO A 70 -4.59 -4.99 -6.17
C PRO A 70 -4.18 -6.01 -5.11
N GLU A 71 -4.03 -7.29 -5.47
CA GLU A 71 -3.53 -8.33 -4.56
C GLU A 71 -2.04 -8.14 -4.21
N ARG A 72 -1.24 -7.70 -5.18
CA ARG A 72 0.20 -7.43 -5.02
C ARG A 72 0.69 -6.45 -6.06
N GLY A 73 1.85 -5.86 -5.84
CA GLY A 73 2.50 -5.03 -6.84
C GLY A 73 3.75 -4.35 -6.32
N MET A 74 4.26 -3.45 -7.14
CA MET A 74 5.41 -2.61 -6.80
C MET A 74 5.22 -1.18 -7.32
N SER A 75 5.86 -0.25 -6.64
CA SER A 75 5.97 1.15 -7.04
C SER A 75 7.42 1.45 -7.40
N VAL A 76 7.64 1.77 -8.67
CA VAL A 76 8.93 2.21 -9.21
C VAL A 76 8.81 3.69 -9.59
N SER A 77 9.85 4.47 -9.30
CA SER A 77 9.91 5.91 -9.62
C SER A 77 11.36 6.35 -9.73
#